data_AF-A0A101EDT0-F1
#
_entry.id   AF-A0A101EDT0-F1
#
_cell.length_a   1.000
_cell.length_b   1.000
_cell.length_c   1.000
_cell.angle_alpha   90.00
_cell.angle_beta   90.00
_cell.angle_gamma   90.00
#
_symmetry.space_group_name_H-M   'P 1'
#
loop_
_entity.id
_entity.type
_entity.pdbx_description
1 polymer ?
#
loop_
_entity_poly.entity_id
_entity_poly.type
_entity_poly.pdbx_seq_one_letter_code
_entity_poly.pdbx_strand_id
1 'polypeptide(L)'
;TEVDPATPHPVIDLLPEQRKLKDLGGTMRLGSYPCRLLRESKSFLAYGEELIYERHRHRYEFNNEYRELLSSKGLKIVGTSPNGSLVEIVELDEHPWFVGVQFHPEFKSRPYRPNPLFREFLNACIKQREGRL
;
A
#
# COMPACT_ATOMS: atom_id res chain seq x y z
N THR A 1 12.12 9.70 11.15
CA THR A 1 11.15 9.85 10.04
C THR A 1 11.61 10.96 9.11
N GLU A 2 11.00 11.08 7.93
CA GLU A 2 11.40 12.02 6.88
C GLU A 2 11.32 13.50 7.31
N VAL A 3 10.23 13.88 7.97
CA VAL A 3 9.92 15.28 8.27
C VAL A 3 10.53 15.73 9.59
N ASP A 4 10.35 14.94 10.65
CA ASP A 4 10.89 15.20 11.98
C ASP A 4 11.55 13.93 12.54
N PRO A 5 12.89 13.81 12.46
CA PRO A 5 13.61 12.67 13.00
C PRO A 5 13.46 12.49 14.52
N ALA A 6 13.09 13.55 15.25
CA ALA A 6 12.96 13.54 16.71
C ALA A 6 11.54 13.26 17.20
N THR A 7 10.58 13.04 16.28
CA THR A 7 9.19 12.75 16.67
C THR A 7 9.11 11.56 17.64
N PRO A 8 8.37 11.67 18.75
CA PRO A 8 8.14 10.54 19.65
C PRO A 8 7.24 9.46 19.02
N HIS A 9 6.56 9.77 17.89
CA HIS A 9 5.62 8.88 17.24
C HIS A 9 5.96 8.61 15.76
N PRO A 10 6.99 7.78 15.48
CA PRO A 10 7.44 7.52 14.12
C PRO A 10 6.55 6.49 13.40
N VAL A 11 5.36 6.92 12.95
CA VAL A 11 4.40 6.04 12.23
C VAL A 11 4.95 5.58 10.88
N ILE A 12 5.68 6.46 10.18
CA ILE A 12 6.37 6.18 8.92
C ILE A 12 7.86 6.42 9.13
N ASP A 13 8.68 5.40 8.89
CA ASP A 13 10.09 5.46 9.24
C ASP A 13 10.97 4.52 8.41
N LEU A 14 12.30 4.63 8.54
CA LEU A 14 13.23 3.66 7.95
C LEU A 14 13.16 2.34 8.73
N LEU A 15 13.31 1.21 8.04
CA LEU A 15 13.41 -0.08 8.75
C LEU A 15 14.59 -0.07 9.72
N PRO A 16 14.50 -0.74 10.89
CA PRO A 16 15.58 -0.75 11.88
C PRO A 16 16.94 -1.19 11.31
N GLU A 17 16.93 -2.14 10.38
CA GLU A 17 18.13 -2.63 9.67
C GLU A 17 18.77 -1.55 8.79
N GLN A 18 17.95 -0.69 8.20
CA GLN A 18 18.37 0.39 7.32
C GLN A 18 18.93 1.60 8.07
N ARG A 19 18.52 1.81 9.33
CA ARG A 19 19.05 2.89 10.19
C ARG A 19 20.55 2.78 10.47
N LYS A 20 21.14 1.58 10.34
CA LYS A 20 22.58 1.35 10.54
C LYS A 20 23.43 1.73 9.32
N LEU A 21 22.80 1.99 8.17
CA LEU A 21 23.49 2.37 6.95
C LEU A 21 23.87 3.85 7.00
N LYS A 22 25.17 4.16 6.86
CA LYS A 22 25.69 5.54 6.84
C LYS A 22 25.27 6.31 5.59
N ASP A 23 25.03 5.60 4.49
CA ASP A 23 24.53 6.16 3.24
C ASP A 23 23.10 5.72 3.04
N LEU A 24 22.19 6.70 2.91
CA LEU A 24 20.80 6.43 2.61
C LEU A 24 20.67 5.68 1.29
N GLY A 25 21.62 5.73 0.35
CA GLY A 25 21.60 4.95 -0.89
C GLY A 25 21.14 3.50 -0.73
N GLY A 26 21.57 2.80 0.34
CA GLY A 26 21.22 1.40 0.60
C GLY A 26 19.81 1.15 1.17
N THR A 27 19.04 2.19 1.47
CA THR A 27 17.67 2.07 2.03
C THR A 27 16.57 2.09 0.96
N MET A 28 16.92 2.41 -0.30
CA MET A 28 15.94 2.52 -1.37
C MET A 28 15.42 1.14 -1.79
N ARG A 29 14.09 0.96 -1.71
CA ARG A 29 13.41 -0.14 -2.36
C ARG A 29 13.07 0.26 -3.78
N LEU A 30 13.77 -0.35 -4.74
CA LEU A 30 13.69 0.00 -6.16
C LEU A 30 13.48 -1.24 -7.03
N GLY A 31 12.38 -1.29 -7.77
CA GLY A 31 12.10 -2.38 -8.71
C GLY A 31 10.79 -3.09 -8.41
N SER A 32 10.65 -4.30 -8.96
CA SER A 32 9.42 -5.10 -8.82
C SER A 32 9.47 -5.97 -7.56
N TYR A 33 8.47 -5.86 -6.70
CA TYR A 33 8.37 -6.66 -5.48
C TYR A 33 7.00 -7.34 -5.37
N PRO A 34 6.92 -8.50 -4.71
CA PRO A 34 5.66 -9.19 -4.46
C PRO A 34 4.85 -8.52 -3.35
N CYS A 35 3.53 -8.48 -3.51
CA CYS A 35 2.56 -8.07 -2.51
C CYS A 35 1.45 -9.13 -2.46
N ARG A 36 1.23 -9.73 -1.27
CA ARG A 36 0.16 -10.68 -1.01
C ARG A 36 -1.08 -9.93 -0.55
N LEU A 37 -2.20 -10.18 -1.23
CA LEU A 37 -3.49 -9.54 -1.00
C LEU A 37 -4.41 -10.40 -0.12
N LEU A 38 -5.16 -9.74 0.75
CA LEU A 38 -6.24 -10.34 1.51
C LEU A 38 -7.44 -10.59 0.59
N ARG A 39 -7.97 -11.81 0.55
CA ARG A 39 -9.01 -12.25 -0.40
C ARG A 39 -10.32 -11.45 -0.37
N GLU A 40 -10.64 -10.86 0.77
CA GLU A 40 -11.87 -10.08 0.94
C GLU A 40 -11.69 -8.57 0.65
N SER A 41 -10.49 -8.15 0.24
CA SER A 41 -10.17 -6.74 -0.01
C SER A 41 -10.66 -6.25 -1.37
N LYS A 42 -10.91 -4.94 -1.48
CA LYS A 42 -11.21 -4.28 -2.77
C LYS A 42 -10.07 -4.49 -3.75
N SER A 43 -8.83 -4.49 -3.24
CA SER A 43 -7.61 -4.74 -4.01
C SER A 43 -7.58 -6.16 -4.60
N PHE A 44 -7.89 -7.20 -3.82
CA PHE A 44 -7.98 -8.57 -4.34
C PHE A 44 -9.06 -8.69 -5.41
N LEU A 45 -10.25 -8.11 -5.16
CA LEU A 45 -11.34 -8.10 -6.14
C LEU A 45 -10.96 -7.38 -7.44
N ALA A 46 -10.16 -6.32 -7.37
CA ALA A 46 -9.67 -5.60 -8.54
C ALA A 46 -8.66 -6.43 -9.34
N TYR A 47 -7.64 -6.98 -8.68
CA TYR A 47 -6.56 -7.73 -9.31
C TYR A 47 -6.96 -9.14 -9.76
N GLY A 48 -7.82 -9.82 -8.99
CA GLY A 48 -8.21 -11.21 -9.21
C GLY A 48 -7.14 -12.24 -8.83
N GLU A 49 -6.05 -11.83 -8.19
CA GLU A 49 -4.90 -12.67 -7.85
C GLU A 49 -4.46 -12.42 -6.40
N GLU A 50 -4.04 -13.47 -5.69
CA GLU A 50 -3.59 -13.36 -4.29
C GLU A 50 -2.17 -12.77 -4.18
N LEU A 51 -1.29 -13.04 -5.15
CA LEU A 51 0.09 -12.58 -5.13
C LEU A 51 0.38 -11.73 -6.37
N ILE A 52 0.45 -10.42 -6.19
CA ILE A 52 0.75 -9.47 -7.27
C ILE A 52 2.21 -9.02 -7.21
N TYR A 53 2.72 -8.48 -8.32
CA TYR A 53 4.06 -7.91 -8.40
C TYR A 53 3.98 -6.47 -8.88
N GLU A 54 4.38 -5.51 -8.07
CA GLU A 54 4.26 -4.07 -8.38
C GLU A 54 5.61 -3.36 -8.23
N ARG A 55 5.72 -2.17 -8.82
CA ARG A 55 6.99 -1.41 -8.83
C ARG A 55 7.08 -0.42 -7.68
N HIS A 56 8.16 -0.51 -6.93
CA HIS A 56 8.46 0.35 -5.78
C HIS A 56 9.59 1.32 -6.10
N ARG A 57 9.51 2.52 -5.53
CA ARG A 57 10.57 3.53 -5.50
C ARG A 57 10.42 4.42 -4.28
N HIS A 58 10.63 3.86 -3.10
CA HIS A 58 10.55 4.58 -1.82
C HIS A 58 11.61 4.07 -0.83
N ARG A 59 11.76 4.79 0.28
CA ARG A 59 12.74 4.50 1.34
C ARG A 59 12.09 4.22 2.68
N TYR A 60 10.98 4.90 2.96
CA TYR A 60 10.28 4.82 4.23
C TYR A 60 9.20 3.75 4.17
N GLU A 61 8.97 3.13 5.31
CA GLU A 61 8.05 2.02 5.53
C GLU A 61 7.10 2.36 6.69
N PHE A 62 5.95 1.68 6.72
CA PHE A 62 5.06 1.75 7.87
C PHE A 62 5.69 1.05 9.08
N ASN A 63 5.72 1.74 10.23
CA ASN A 63 6.19 1.15 11.47
C ASN A 63 5.14 0.19 12.05
N ASN A 64 5.45 -1.11 12.07
CA ASN A 64 4.57 -2.15 12.57
C ASN A 64 4.17 -2.02 14.04
N GLU A 65 4.88 -1.23 14.86
CA GLU A 65 4.46 -0.92 16.23
C GLU A 65 3.08 -0.24 16.27
N TYR A 66 2.70 0.47 15.19
CA TYR A 66 1.41 1.15 15.07
C TYR A 66 0.33 0.28 14.42
N ARG A 67 0.67 -0.94 14.01
CA ARG A 67 -0.22 -1.82 13.23
C ARG A 67 -1.52 -2.12 13.96
N GLU A 68 -1.41 -2.67 15.15
CA GLU A 68 -2.58 -3.04 15.95
C GLU A 68 -3.41 -1.82 16.35
N LEU A 69 -2.74 -0.73 16.74
CA LEU A 69 -3.41 0.51 17.10
C LEU A 69 -4.28 1.03 15.94
N LEU A 70 -3.71 1.19 14.74
CA LEU A 70 -4.45 1.72 13.60
C LEU A 70 -5.51 0.74 13.10
N SER A 71 -5.23 -0.57 13.08
CA SER A 71 -6.22 -1.57 12.69
C SER A 71 -7.41 -1.64 13.65
N SER A 72 -7.18 -1.48 14.96
CA SER A 72 -8.27 -1.37 15.95
C SER A 72 -9.18 -0.15 15.75
N LYS A 73 -8.71 0.84 14.98
CA LYS A 73 -9.45 2.08 14.64
C LYS A 73 -10.00 2.08 13.21
N GLY A 74 -9.97 0.94 12.52
CA GLY A 74 -10.62 0.74 11.22
C GLY A 74 -9.69 0.74 10.01
N LEU A 75 -8.37 0.96 10.18
CA LEU A 75 -7.43 0.85 9.07
C LEU A 75 -7.16 -0.63 8.73
N LYS A 76 -7.67 -1.10 7.60
CA LYS A 76 -7.41 -2.47 7.15
C LYS A 76 -6.10 -2.54 6.38
N ILE A 77 -5.21 -3.41 6.83
CA ILE A 77 -4.03 -3.78 6.06
C ILE A 77 -4.38 -4.98 5.20
N VAL A 78 -4.44 -4.75 3.90
CA VAL A 78 -4.95 -5.73 2.94
C VAL A 78 -3.88 -6.22 1.97
N GLY A 79 -2.73 -5.54 1.91
CA GLY A 79 -1.60 -5.94 1.10
C GLY A 79 -0.32 -5.91 1.93
N THR A 80 0.44 -6.99 1.90
CA THR A 80 1.72 -7.09 2.62
C THR A 80 2.80 -7.74 1.77
N SER A 81 4.06 -7.57 2.15
CA SER A 81 5.12 -8.46 1.65
C SER A 81 4.79 -9.94 1.97
N PRO A 82 5.36 -10.93 1.26
CA PRO A 82 5.02 -12.35 1.47
C PRO A 82 5.33 -12.90 2.87
N ASN A 83 6.24 -12.28 3.60
CA ASN A 83 6.54 -12.60 5.00
C ASN A 83 5.66 -11.80 5.99
N GLY A 84 4.75 -10.95 5.50
CA GLY A 84 3.84 -10.13 6.30
C GLY A 84 4.45 -8.88 6.94
N SER A 85 5.77 -8.66 6.78
CA SER A 85 6.50 -7.63 7.52
C SER A 85 6.29 -6.21 6.98
N LEU A 86 6.08 -6.02 5.68
CA LEU A 86 5.88 -4.71 5.08
C LEU A 86 4.40 -4.53 4.76
N VAL A 87 3.88 -3.34 5.03
CA VAL A 87 2.52 -2.94 4.69
C VAL A 87 2.56 -2.23 3.34
N GLU A 88 1.94 -2.83 2.35
CA GLU A 88 2.00 -2.40 0.95
C GLU A 88 0.70 -1.72 0.52
N ILE A 89 -0.44 -2.18 1.06
CA ILE A 89 -1.77 -1.67 0.73
C ILE A 89 -2.64 -1.58 2.00
N VAL A 90 -3.31 -0.44 2.14
CA VAL A 90 -4.32 -0.18 3.17
C VAL A 90 -5.67 0.20 2.57
N GLU A 91 -6.74 -0.15 3.27
CA GLU A 91 -8.12 0.16 2.90
C GLU A 91 -8.94 0.68 4.10
N LEU A 92 -10.06 1.35 3.81
CA LEU A 92 -11.10 1.69 4.79
C LEU A 92 -12.44 1.12 4.30
N ASP A 93 -13.17 0.46 5.19
CA ASP A 93 -14.47 -0.15 4.87
C ASP A 93 -15.57 0.89 4.69
N GLU A 94 -15.61 1.91 5.56
CA GLU A 94 -16.67 2.93 5.59
C GLU A 94 -16.63 3.91 4.40
N HIS A 95 -15.68 3.76 3.49
CA HIS A 95 -15.55 4.59 2.30
C HIS A 95 -15.76 3.76 1.02
N PRO A 96 -16.56 4.22 0.04
CA PRO A 96 -16.89 3.41 -1.14
C PRO A 96 -15.68 2.90 -1.91
N TRP A 97 -14.65 3.74 -2.03
CA TRP A 97 -13.35 3.33 -2.55
C TRP A 97 -12.23 4.11 -1.86
N PHE A 98 -11.57 3.47 -0.89
CA PHE A 98 -10.37 3.99 -0.24
C PHE A 98 -9.31 2.91 -0.29
N VAL A 99 -8.33 3.09 -1.16
CA VAL A 99 -7.21 2.18 -1.37
C VAL A 99 -5.94 3.02 -1.41
N GLY A 100 -5.07 2.86 -0.42
CA GLY A 100 -3.75 3.48 -0.37
C GLY A 100 -2.68 2.44 -0.66
N VAL A 101 -1.81 2.70 -1.62
CA VAL A 101 -0.71 1.80 -2.02
C VAL A 101 0.64 2.47 -1.85
N GLN A 102 1.66 1.68 -1.53
CA GLN A 102 3.03 2.16 -1.44
C GLN A 102 3.79 2.09 -2.77
N PHE A 103 3.40 1.15 -3.64
CA PHE A 103 3.96 0.99 -4.99
C PHE A 103 3.37 1.99 -5.99
N HIS A 104 3.88 1.93 -7.22
CA HIS A 104 3.57 2.79 -8.36
C HIS A 104 2.75 2.03 -9.42
N PRO A 105 1.42 1.92 -9.29
CA PRO A 105 0.56 1.21 -10.24
C PRO A 105 0.61 1.81 -11.66
N GLU A 106 0.97 3.09 -11.78
CA GLU A 106 1.14 3.81 -13.04
C GLU A 106 2.18 3.17 -13.96
N PHE A 107 3.25 2.60 -13.41
CA PHE A 107 4.31 2.01 -14.25
C PHE A 107 3.87 0.70 -14.94
N LYS A 108 2.86 0.01 -14.41
CA LYS A 108 2.30 -1.21 -15.00
C LYS A 108 1.01 -0.99 -15.80
N SER A 109 0.42 0.21 -15.74
CA SER A 109 -0.75 0.56 -16.54
C SER A 109 -0.42 0.67 -18.04
N ARG A 110 -1.32 0.21 -18.93
CA ARG A 110 -1.20 0.32 -20.39
C ARG A 110 -2.53 0.75 -21.00
N PRO A 111 -2.56 1.40 -22.19
CA PRO A 111 -3.81 1.84 -22.82
C PRO A 111 -4.86 0.74 -23.00
N TYR A 112 -4.46 -0.46 -23.42
CA TYR A 112 -5.34 -1.61 -23.63
C TYR A 112 -5.48 -2.51 -22.39
N ARG A 113 -4.76 -2.21 -21.31
CA ARG A 113 -4.76 -2.97 -20.06
C ARG A 113 -4.46 -2.01 -18.90
N PRO A 114 -5.43 -1.19 -18.49
CA PRO A 114 -5.25 -0.27 -17.39
C PRO A 114 -4.93 -1.04 -16.11
N ASN A 115 -4.15 -0.44 -15.21
CA ASN A 115 -3.91 -1.04 -13.90
C ASN A 115 -5.27 -1.29 -13.21
N PRO A 116 -5.50 -2.47 -12.61
CA PRO A 116 -6.79 -2.81 -12.01
C PRO A 116 -7.28 -1.81 -10.96
N LEU A 117 -6.39 -1.24 -10.15
CA LEU A 117 -6.79 -0.27 -9.12
C LEU A 117 -7.37 1.02 -9.72
N PHE A 118 -6.81 1.50 -10.83
CA PHE A 118 -7.34 2.67 -11.53
C PHE A 118 -8.68 2.38 -12.23
N ARG A 119 -8.79 1.19 -12.84
CA ARG A 119 -10.04 0.73 -13.46
C ARG A 119 -11.16 0.69 -12.43
N GLU A 120 -10.92 0.05 -11.29
CA GLU A 120 -11.94 -0.08 -10.25
C GLU A 120 -12.22 1.22 -9.50
N PHE A 121 -11.24 2.11 -9.32
CA PHE A 121 -11.50 3.46 -8.82
C PHE A 121 -12.51 4.21 -9.69
N LEU A 122 -12.33 4.19 -11.02
CA LEU A 122 -13.28 4.82 -11.94
C LEU A 122 -14.66 4.15 -11.89
N ASN A 123 -14.72 2.82 -11.81
CA ASN A 123 -15.99 2.11 -11.62
C ASN A 123 -16.71 2.55 -10.34
N ALA A 124 -15.98 2.71 -9.23
CA ALA A 124 -16.54 3.20 -7.98
C ALA A 124 -17.08 4.63 -8.11
N CYS A 125 -16.35 5.53 -8.78
CA CYS A 125 -16.82 6.89 -9.06
C CYS A 125 -18.11 6.91 -9.89
N ILE A 126 -18.21 6.05 -10.91
CA ILE A 126 -19.43 5.94 -11.73
C ILE A 126 -20.60 5.45 -10.90
N LYS A 127 -20.43 4.37 -10.13
CA LYS A 127 -21.48 3.84 -9.25
C LYS A 127 -21.94 4.88 -8.22
N GLN A 128 -21.02 5.67 -7.68
CA GLN A 128 -21.34 6.73 -6.71
C GLN A 128 -22.23 7.79 -7.37
N ARG A 129 -21.88 8.21 -8.58
CA ARG A 129 -22.67 9.17 -9.36
C ARG A 129 -24.08 8.65 -9.67
N GLU A 130 -24.21 7.34 -9.88
CA GLU A 130 -25.49 6.68 -10.21
C GLU A 130 -26.32 6.28 -8.98
N GLY A 131 -25.83 6.51 -7.76
CA GLY A 131 -26.50 6.09 -6.53
C GLY A 131 -26.57 4.57 -6.33
N ARG A 132 -25.57 3.84 -6.83
CA ARG A 132 -25.47 2.36 -6.79
C ARG A 132 -24.43 1.84 -5.79
N LEU A 133 -24.00 2.69 -4.86
CA LEU A 133 -23.11 2.36 -3.75
C LEU A 133 -23.85 2.43 -2.42
#